data_AF-A0A0J9YEI5-F1
#
_entry.id   AF-A0A0J9YEI5-F1
#
_cell.length_a   1.000
_cell.length_b   1.000
_cell.length_c   1.000
_cell.angle_alpha   90.00
_cell.angle_beta   90.00
_cell.angle_gamma   90.00
#
_symmetry.space_group_name_H-M   'P 1'
#
loop_
_entity.id
_entity.type
_entity.pdbx_description
1 polymer ?
#
loop_
_entity_poly.entity_id
_entity_poly.type
_entity_poly.pdbx_seq_one_letter_code
_entity_poly.pdbx_strand_id
1 'polypeptide(L)'
;EVEAILIYDRQGTIGDFIREVRHILKILPYEKIYGYFIKHEDDGKDENELAQAQEIATDAISLAKCISELNLTSTSVIHVDTAGIVQRKLSNKINILK
;
A
#
# COMPACT_ATOMS: atom_id res chain seq x y z
N GLU A 1 16.28 -3.68 0.30
CA GLU A 1 15.17 -2.70 0.26
C GLU A 1 15.44 -1.64 1.32
N VAL A 2 14.80 -0.46 1.23
CA VAL A 2 14.94 0.60 2.24
C VAL A 2 13.76 0.46 3.19
N GLU A 3 14.03 0.23 4.46
CA GLU A 3 13.02 0.15 5.52
C GLU A 3 13.14 1.36 6.45
N ALA A 4 11.99 1.87 6.90
CA ALA A 4 11.93 3.00 7.81
C ALA A 4 10.65 2.99 8.65
N ILE A 5 10.73 3.57 9.84
CA ILE A 5 9.58 3.76 10.73
C ILE A 5 8.84 5.02 10.30
N LEU A 6 7.55 4.89 10.02
CA LEU A 6 6.67 6.00 9.66
C LEU A 6 5.82 6.44 10.86
N ILE A 7 5.96 7.70 11.24
CA ILE A 7 5.11 8.35 12.24
C ILE A 7 4.12 9.24 11.50
N TYR A 8 2.83 9.09 11.79
CA TYR A 8 1.78 9.85 11.13
C TYR A 8 0.66 10.24 12.11
N ASP A 9 -0.07 11.30 11.79
CA ASP A 9 -1.27 11.69 12.52
C ASP A 9 -2.48 10.90 12.02
N ARG A 10 -3.18 10.23 12.94
CA ARG A 10 -4.40 9.45 12.63
C ARG A 10 -5.58 10.32 12.19
N GLN A 11 -5.53 11.63 12.43
CA GLN A 11 -6.54 12.58 11.96
C GLN A 11 -6.17 13.22 10.62
N GLY A 12 -4.96 12.95 10.10
CA GLY A 12 -4.50 13.46 8.82
C GLY A 12 -5.20 12.83 7.63
N THR A 13 -4.96 13.41 6.45
CA THR A 13 -5.48 12.85 5.20
C THR A 13 -4.59 11.74 4.66
N ILE A 14 -5.12 10.90 3.76
CA ILE A 14 -4.31 9.94 3.01
C ILE A 14 -3.22 10.66 2.20
N GLY A 15 -3.50 11.86 1.69
CA GLY A 15 -2.51 12.71 1.03
C GLY A 15 -1.35 13.12 1.93
N ASP A 16 -1.62 13.53 3.16
CA ASP A 16 -0.58 13.88 4.14
C ASP A 16 0.28 12.68 4.50
N PHE A 17 -0.34 11.51 4.66
CA PHE A 17 0.36 10.27 4.90
C PHE A 17 1.29 9.88 3.75
N ILE A 18 0.81 9.92 2.51
CA ILE A 18 1.64 9.64 1.33
C ILE A 18 2.78 10.65 1.22
N ARG A 19 2.55 11.92 1.56
CA ARG A 19 3.60 12.93 1.61
C ARG A 19 4.70 12.55 2.61
N GLU A 20 4.32 12.01 3.77
CA GLU A 20 5.27 11.56 4.79
C GLU A 20 6.01 10.28 4.38
N VAL A 21 5.33 9.32 3.74
CA VAL A 21 5.97 8.16 3.11
C VAL A 21 7.06 8.60 2.13
N ARG A 22 6.73 9.55 1.24
CA ARG A 22 7.71 10.10 0.28
C ARG A 22 8.85 10.80 0.99
N HIS A 23 8.58 11.55 2.05
CA HIS A 23 9.60 12.26 2.83
C HIS A 23 10.60 11.28 3.46
N ILE A 24 10.11 10.26 4.16
CA ILE A 24 10.93 9.27 4.87
C ILE A 24 11.76 8.42 3.91
N LEU A 25 11.15 7.98 2.81
CA LEU A 25 11.85 7.20 1.79
C LEU A 25 12.71 8.07 0.85
N LYS A 26 12.77 9.39 1.10
CA LYS A 26 13.51 10.37 0.30
C LYS A 26 13.14 10.35 -1.19
N ILE A 27 11.87 10.07 -1.48
CA ILE A 27 11.34 10.03 -2.83
C ILE A 27 11.19 11.46 -3.34
N LEU A 28 11.91 11.78 -4.41
CA LEU A 28 11.95 13.10 -4.99
C LEU A 28 10.63 13.45 -5.70
N PRO A 29 10.30 14.74 -5.88
CA PRO A 29 9.02 15.14 -6.49
C PRO A 29 8.80 14.59 -7.91
N TYR A 30 9.88 14.39 -8.66
CA TYR A 30 9.85 13.90 -10.04
C TYR A 30 9.94 12.37 -10.15
N GLU A 31 10.20 11.67 -9.05
CA GLU A 31 10.23 10.21 -9.07
C GLU A 31 8.84 9.64 -9.23
N LYS A 32 8.72 8.72 -10.18
CA LYS A 32 7.46 8.07 -10.52
C LYS A 32 7.17 6.96 -9.51
N ILE A 33 5.98 7.00 -8.94
CA ILE A 33 5.44 5.94 -8.09
C ILE A 33 4.27 5.31 -8.81
N TYR A 34 4.26 3.99 -8.86
CA TYR A 34 3.26 3.18 -9.55
C TYR A 34 2.15 2.68 -8.63
N GLY A 35 2.41 2.61 -7.32
CA GLY A 35 1.41 2.26 -6.34
C GLY A 35 1.94 2.29 -4.92
N TYR A 36 1.01 2.34 -3.97
CA TYR A 36 1.26 2.14 -2.55
C TYR A 36 0.38 1.00 -2.07
N PHE A 37 0.94 0.07 -1.31
CA PHE A 37 0.26 -1.14 -0.89
C PHE A 37 0.44 -1.38 0.59
N ILE A 38 -0.63 -1.79 1.25
CA ILE A 38 -0.64 -2.16 2.67
C ILE A 38 -0.55 -3.68 2.76
N LYS A 39 0.41 -4.17 3.56
CA LYS A 39 0.52 -5.58 3.95
C LYS A 39 0.36 -5.68 5.46
N HIS A 40 -0.55 -6.54 5.94
CA HIS A 40 -0.70 -6.84 7.36
C HIS A 40 0.05 -8.14 7.66
N GLU A 41 0.92 -8.15 8.69
CA GLU A 41 1.69 -9.35 9.03
C GLU A 41 0.84 -10.49 9.64
N ASP A 42 -0.35 -10.18 10.16
CA ASP A 42 -1.20 -11.14 10.87
C ASP A 42 -2.00 -12.09 9.95
N ASP A 43 -2.03 -11.88 8.63
CA ASP A 43 -2.73 -12.77 7.68
C ASP A 43 -1.87 -13.99 7.28
N GLY A 44 -1.39 -14.70 8.29
CA GLY A 44 -0.60 -15.92 8.12
C GLY A 44 -1.32 -17.00 7.31
N LYS A 45 -0.56 -17.62 6.39
CA LYS A 45 -0.85 -18.82 5.58
C LYS A 45 -1.65 -18.59 4.31
N ASP A 46 -0.98 -18.06 3.29
CA ASP A 46 -1.01 -18.70 1.98
C ASP A 46 0.22 -18.23 1.19
N GLU A 47 0.72 -19.12 0.35
CA GLU A 47 1.93 -19.01 -0.49
C GLU A 47 1.76 -17.97 -1.62
N ASN A 48 0.87 -17.01 -1.40
CA ASN A 48 0.39 -16.00 -2.33
C ASN A 48 0.51 -14.63 -1.63
N GLU A 49 1.74 -14.31 -1.19
CA GLU A 49 2.12 -13.14 -0.38
C GLU A 49 1.72 -11.77 -0.96
N LEU A 50 1.16 -11.75 -2.17
CA LEU A 50 0.77 -10.58 -2.95
C LEU A 50 -0.71 -10.52 -3.29
N ALA A 51 -1.50 -11.57 -3.00
CA ALA A 51 -2.94 -11.57 -3.22
C ALA A 51 -3.73 -10.77 -2.16
N GLN A 52 -3.08 -10.40 -1.05
CA GLN A 52 -3.70 -9.72 0.09
C GLN A 52 -3.22 -8.27 0.27
N ALA A 53 -2.32 -7.79 -0.59
CA ALA A 53 -1.85 -6.42 -0.50
C ALA A 53 -2.97 -5.45 -0.94
N GLN A 54 -3.45 -4.61 -0.01
CA GLN A 54 -4.48 -3.61 -0.30
C GLN A 54 -3.83 -2.38 -0.94
N GLU A 55 -4.23 -2.05 -2.17
CA GLU A 55 -3.78 -0.82 -2.84
C GLU A 55 -4.41 0.42 -2.19
N ILE A 56 -3.59 1.44 -1.94
CA ILE A 56 -4.04 2.76 -1.50
C ILE A 56 -4.42 3.56 -2.74
N ALA A 57 -5.70 3.90 -2.87
CA ALA A 57 -6.19 4.75 -3.95
C ALA A 57 -5.60 6.17 -3.84
N THR A 58 -5.06 6.68 -4.94
CA THR A 58 -4.36 7.98 -5.02
C THR A 58 -5.08 9.02 -5.86
N ASP A 59 -6.35 8.78 -6.22
CA ASP A 59 -7.19 9.79 -6.84
C ASP A 59 -7.52 10.93 -5.87
N ALA A 60 -7.87 12.11 -6.40
CA ALA A 60 -8.08 13.31 -5.59
C ALA A 60 -9.15 13.15 -4.49
N ILE A 61 -10.17 12.30 -4.72
CA ILE A 61 -11.22 12.05 -3.72
C ILE A 61 -10.65 11.20 -2.59
N SER A 62 -9.95 10.11 -2.93
CA SER A 62 -9.31 9.21 -1.95
C SER A 62 -8.25 9.93 -1.12
N LEU A 63 -7.42 10.78 -1.73
CA LEU A 63 -6.38 11.52 -1.01
C LEU A 63 -6.92 12.47 0.06
N ALA A 64 -8.13 13.01 -0.13
CA ALA A 64 -8.77 13.91 0.82
C ALA A 64 -9.41 13.19 2.02
N LYS A 65 -9.53 11.85 1.96
CA LYS A 65 -10.12 11.08 3.05
C LYS A 65 -9.19 10.96 4.25
N CYS A 66 -9.79 10.69 5.41
CA CYS A 66 -9.03 10.46 6.64
C CYS A 66 -8.22 9.16 6.53
N ILE A 67 -6.99 9.17 7.04
CA ILE A 67 -6.12 7.97 7.07
C ILE A 67 -6.74 6.81 7.86
N SER A 68 -7.64 7.07 8.80
CA SER A 68 -8.33 6.00 9.54
C SER A 68 -9.06 5.01 8.64
N GLU A 69 -9.45 5.41 7.42
CA GLU A 69 -10.08 4.50 6.44
C GLU A 69 -9.14 3.39 5.94
N LEU A 70 -7.82 3.56 6.09
CA LEU A 70 -6.83 2.55 5.72
C LEU A 70 -6.66 1.43 6.76
N ASN A 71 -7.31 1.54 7.93
CA ASN A 71 -7.26 0.54 9.01
C ASN A 71 -5.84 0.07 9.38
N LEU A 72 -4.86 0.98 9.35
CA LEU A 72 -3.47 0.69 9.66
C LEU A 72 -3.29 0.27 11.13
N THR A 73 -2.54 -0.80 11.34
CA THR A 73 -2.11 -1.29 12.65
C THR A 73 -0.63 -1.04 12.84
N SER A 74 -0.10 -1.28 14.04
CA SER A 74 1.36 -1.21 14.30
C SER A 74 2.17 -2.27 13.56
N THR A 75 1.51 -3.29 13.01
CA THR A 75 2.09 -4.39 12.21
C THR A 75 1.87 -4.20 10.71
N SER A 76 1.27 -3.08 10.29
CA SER A 76 1.10 -2.77 8.88
C SER A 76 2.43 -2.33 8.25
N VAL A 77 2.77 -2.94 7.12
CA VAL A 77 3.91 -2.57 6.28
C VAL A 77 3.39 -1.89 5.01
N ILE A 78 3.99 -0.74 4.67
CA ILE A 78 3.67 0.00 3.45
C ILE A 78 4.74 -0.29 2.40
N HIS A 79 4.32 -0.92 1.30
CA HIS A 79 5.16 -1.13 0.13
C HIS A 79 4.93 -0.02 -0.88
N VAL A 80 6.01 0.56 -1.40
CA VAL A 80 5.97 1.60 -2.43
C VAL A 80 6.58 1.06 -3.71
N ASP A 81 5.76 0.94 -4.76
CA ASP A 81 6.23 0.46 -6.06
C ASP A 81 6.82 1.62 -6.88
N THR A 82 8.14 1.65 -6.99
CA THR A 82 8.89 2.58 -7.85
C THR A 82 9.24 1.99 -9.22
N ALA A 83 9.12 0.67 -9.38
CA ALA A 83 9.57 -0.05 -10.56
C ALA A 83 8.43 -0.28 -11.58
N GLY A 84 7.17 -0.20 -11.13
CA GLY A 84 6.00 -0.48 -11.96
C GLY A 84 5.84 -1.95 -12.25
N ILE A 85 6.29 -2.82 -11.34
CA ILE A 85 6.17 -4.26 -11.51
C ILE A 85 4.72 -4.64 -11.21
N VAL A 86 3.92 -4.74 -12.28
CA VAL A 86 2.54 -5.21 -12.21
C VAL A 86 2.54 -6.70 -11.87
N GLN A 87 2.46 -7.02 -10.58
CA GLN A 87 2.22 -8.39 -10.12
C GLN A 87 0.85 -8.84 -10.63
N ARG A 88 0.84 -9.84 -11.53
CA ARG A 88 -0.41 -10.41 -12.06
C ARG A 88 -1.22 -10.96 -10.89
N LYS A 89 -2.46 -10.48 -10.71
CA LYS A 89 -3.49 -11.21 -9.97
C LYS A 89 -3.57 -12.62 -10.57
N LEU A 90 -3.09 -13.63 -9.84
CA LEU A 90 -3.43 -15.02 -10.14
C LEU A 90 -4.96 -15.11 -9.98
N SER A 91 -5.65 -14.96 -11.10
CA SER A 91 -7.09 -15.15 -11.15
C SER A 91 -7.30 -16.66 -10.98
N ASN A 92 -7.53 -17.11 -9.76
CA ASN A 92 -8.04 -18.46 -9.49
C ASN A 92 -9.47 -18.56 -10.03
N LYS A 93 -9.63 -18.56 -11.37
CA LYS A 93 -10.77 -19.17 -12.02
C LYS A 93 -10.55 -20.67 -11.97
N ILE A 94 -10.92 -21.28 -10.84
CA ILE A 94 -11.24 -22.70 -10.83
C ILE A 94 -12.51 -22.82 -11.67
N ASN A 95 -12.34 -23.06 -12.97
CA ASN A 95 -13.43 -23.53 -13.81
C ASN A 95 -13.79 -24.94 -13.31
N ILE A 96 -14.76 -25.02 -12.40
CA ILE A 96 -15.44 -26.27 -12.12
C ILE A 96 -16.30 -26.56 -13.36
N LEU A 97 -15.75 -27.32 -14.31
CA LEU A 97 -16.54 -27.97 -15.32
C LEU A 97 -17.32 -29.10 -14.61
N LYS A 98 -18.65 -28.98 -14.59
CA LYS A 98 -19.57 -30.09 -14.32
C LYS A 98 -19.74 -30.93 -15.57
#